data_AF-A0A2E3U859-F1
#
_entry.id   AF-A0A2E3U859-F1
#
_cell.length_a   1.000
_cell.length_b   1.000
_cell.length_c   1.000
_cell.angle_alpha   90.00
_cell.angle_beta   90.00
_cell.angle_gamma   90.00
#
_symmetry.space_group_name_H-M   'P 1'
#
loop_
_entity.id
_entity.type
_entity.pdbx_description
1 polymer ?
#
loop_
_entity_poly.entity_id
_entity_poly.type
_entity_poly.pdbx_seq_one_letter_code
_entity_poly.pdbx_strand_id
1 'polypeptide(L)'
;MVIFSFILALALLAGSIYALRLHHEHRRQALIAREQPLPPLNKQPPLNKQPPLNKQPPLNKQPSPNPLPDAPAAAPEPASAPTDWRQACQTLRDQGQYEDALAICQQAWPQWQSYDHAARVMRAAIRSTSHDPQSHQRWLLRLYTLAAQASFLHDKVDGLPDPTRQRQTHLFTPQQIASLEMPWAQIGYQDLRLLTKSDRKQLTQWLGEPETHQSARIFHDKQWLTSFS
;
A
#
# COMPACT_ATOMS: atom_id res chain seq x y z
N MET A 1 2.01 -49.75 -0.16
CA MET A 1 2.22 -48.48 -0.89
C MET A 1 1.50 -47.25 -0.30
N VAL A 2 0.40 -47.41 0.44
CA VAL A 2 -0.39 -46.27 0.97
C VAL A 2 0.35 -45.43 2.03
N ILE A 3 1.16 -46.08 2.88
CA ILE A 3 1.87 -45.40 3.99
C ILE A 3 2.94 -44.41 3.45
N PHE A 4 3.68 -44.79 2.41
CA PHE A 4 4.66 -43.91 1.78
C PHE A 4 4.02 -42.67 1.15
N SER A 5 2.85 -42.82 0.53
CA SER A 5 2.10 -41.69 -0.03
C SER A 5 1.65 -40.71 1.05
N PHE A 6 1.28 -41.20 2.22
CA PHE A 6 0.83 -40.37 3.34
C PHE A 6 1.97 -39.57 3.97
N ILE A 7 3.14 -40.22 4.13
CA ILE A 7 4.36 -39.55 4.63
C ILE A 7 4.82 -38.46 3.65
N LEU A 8 4.80 -38.74 2.34
CA LEU A 8 5.16 -37.76 1.32
C LEU A 8 4.21 -36.56 1.31
N ALA A 9 2.89 -36.80 1.45
CA ALA A 9 1.90 -35.73 1.51
C ALA A 9 2.09 -34.81 2.73
N LEU A 10 2.40 -35.38 3.91
CA LEU A 10 2.70 -34.60 5.11
C LEU A 10 3.98 -33.78 4.96
N ALA A 11 5.02 -34.34 4.35
CA ALA A 11 6.28 -33.63 4.10
C ALA A 11 6.08 -32.43 3.14
N LEU A 12 5.30 -32.62 2.07
CA LEU A 12 4.97 -31.55 1.13
C LEU A 12 4.14 -30.44 1.79
N LEU A 13 3.17 -30.82 2.63
CA LEU A 13 2.32 -29.86 3.33
C LEU A 13 3.15 -29.03 4.33
N ALA A 14 4.01 -29.66 5.12
CA ALA A 14 4.93 -28.96 6.02
C ALA A 14 5.89 -28.03 5.25
N GLY A 15 6.46 -28.50 4.13
CA GLY A 15 7.33 -27.70 3.27
C GLY A 15 6.63 -26.47 2.67
N SER A 16 5.39 -26.63 2.21
CA SER A 16 4.59 -25.52 1.67
C SER A 16 4.27 -24.45 2.72
N ILE A 17 3.92 -24.86 3.95
CA ILE A 17 3.67 -23.94 5.07
C ILE A 17 4.95 -23.20 5.44
N TYR A 18 6.08 -23.89 5.48
CA TYR A 18 7.38 -23.30 5.79
C TYR A 18 7.80 -22.26 4.74
N ALA A 19 7.67 -22.59 3.45
CA ALA A 19 7.97 -21.66 2.36
C ALA A 19 7.07 -20.41 2.39
N LEU A 20 5.78 -20.58 2.69
CA LEU A 20 4.85 -19.47 2.86
C LEU A 20 5.23 -18.58 4.05
N ARG A 21 5.57 -19.18 5.21
CA ARG A 21 6.03 -18.41 6.38
C ARG A 21 7.28 -17.60 6.07
N LEU A 22 8.29 -18.24 5.48
CA LEU A 22 9.54 -17.57 5.13
C LEU A 22 9.28 -16.40 4.17
N HIS A 23 8.46 -16.61 3.14
CA HIS A 23 8.11 -15.55 2.20
C HIS A 23 7.33 -14.40 2.89
N HIS A 24 6.46 -14.70 3.84
CA HIS A 24 5.77 -13.69 4.64
C HIS A 24 6.71 -12.90 5.56
N GLU A 25 7.69 -13.55 6.17
CA GLU A 25 8.70 -12.91 7.02
C GLU A 25 9.60 -11.97 6.21
N HIS A 26 10.06 -12.40 5.04
CA HIS A 26 10.82 -11.54 4.11
C HIS A 26 10.02 -10.30 3.68
N ARG A 27 8.71 -10.46 3.40
CA ARG A 27 7.84 -9.31 3.10
C ARG A 27 7.65 -8.37 4.30
N ARG A 28 7.54 -8.91 5.52
CA ARG A 28 7.44 -8.10 6.75
C ARG A 28 8.71 -7.31 7.01
N GLN A 29 9.89 -7.94 6.86
CA GLN A 29 11.17 -7.25 7.03
C GLN A 29 11.36 -6.13 6.00
N ALA A 30 10.94 -6.35 4.74
CA ALA A 30 10.96 -5.32 3.71
C ALA A 30 10.01 -4.13 3.99
N LEU A 31 8.93 -4.36 4.75
CA LEU A 31 8.02 -3.30 5.21
C LEU A 31 8.60 -2.55 6.41
N ILE A 32 9.16 -3.26 7.40
CA ILE A 32 9.79 -2.67 8.59
C ILE A 32 11.01 -1.82 8.21
N ALA A 33 11.83 -2.26 7.24
CA ALA A 33 12.95 -1.47 6.72
C ALA A 33 12.52 -0.15 6.06
N ARG A 34 11.26 -0.05 5.61
CA ARG A 34 10.67 1.17 5.04
C ARG A 34 9.98 2.07 6.06
N GLU A 35 9.68 1.53 7.23
CA GLU A 35 8.97 2.21 8.32
C GLU A 35 9.88 2.50 9.52
N GLN A 36 11.18 2.16 9.45
CA GLN A 36 12.13 2.54 10.49
C GLN A 36 12.18 4.07 10.61
N PRO A 37 11.85 4.65 11.79
CA PRO A 37 12.05 6.06 12.03
C PRO A 37 13.54 6.37 11.91
N LEU A 38 13.84 7.52 11.29
CA LEU A 38 15.21 7.97 11.07
C LEU A 38 16.02 7.91 12.39
N PRO A 39 17.28 7.44 12.35
CA PRO A 39 18.12 7.46 13.53
C PRO A 39 18.25 8.91 14.02
N PRO A 40 18.10 9.16 15.34
CA PRO A 40 18.23 10.51 15.88
C PRO A 40 19.64 11.05 15.59
N LEU A 41 19.72 12.28 15.07
CA LEU A 41 20.99 12.95 14.86
C LEU A 41 21.66 13.23 16.21
N ASN A 42 22.70 12.43 16.47
CA ASN A 42 23.66 12.45 17.57
C ASN A 42 24.08 13.86 18.04
N LYS A 43 24.10 14.10 19.36
CA LYS A 43 25.21 14.78 20.08
C LYS A 43 25.31 14.31 21.53
N GLN A 44 26.22 13.35 21.81
CA GLN A 44 27.30 13.42 22.82
C GLN A 44 27.75 12.02 23.32
N PRO A 45 29.06 11.69 23.29
CA PRO A 45 29.61 10.45 23.85
C PRO A 45 30.35 10.72 25.20
N PRO A 46 30.92 9.71 25.90
CA PRO A 46 30.27 8.96 26.98
C PRO A 46 31.04 9.02 28.32
N LEU A 47 30.41 8.72 29.47
CA LEU A 47 31.19 8.39 30.67
C LEU A 47 30.51 7.36 31.61
N ASN A 48 31.20 6.21 31.70
CA ASN A 48 31.41 5.33 32.86
C ASN A 48 30.27 4.55 33.56
N LYS A 49 30.42 3.22 33.41
CA LYS A 49 30.58 2.19 34.46
C LYS A 49 29.43 1.86 35.42
N GLN A 50 28.74 0.77 35.04
CA GLN A 50 28.44 -0.47 35.78
C GLN A 50 27.62 -0.49 37.11
N PRO A 51 26.88 -1.60 37.37
CA PRO A 51 25.81 -1.76 38.37
C PRO A 51 26.27 -2.48 39.67
N PRO A 52 25.42 -2.65 40.70
CA PRO A 52 24.68 -3.92 40.88
C PRO A 52 23.27 -3.76 41.52
N LEU A 53 22.27 -4.57 41.12
CA LEU A 53 21.75 -5.77 41.83
C LEU A 53 21.43 -5.59 43.34
N ASN A 54 20.14 -5.46 43.73
CA ASN A 54 19.46 -6.36 44.70
C ASN A 54 18.04 -5.93 45.14
N LYS A 55 17.20 -6.96 45.34
CA LYS A 55 16.14 -7.16 46.37
C LYS A 55 14.84 -6.32 46.34
N GLN A 56 13.79 -7.01 45.85
CA GLN A 56 12.43 -7.25 46.38
C GLN A 56 11.71 -6.27 47.36
N PRO A 57 10.36 -6.25 47.33
CA PRO A 57 9.46 -5.22 47.90
C PRO A 57 9.02 -5.52 49.36
N PRO A 58 8.24 -4.64 50.02
CA PRO A 58 6.79 -4.87 50.03
C PRO A 58 5.85 -3.63 50.14
N LEU A 59 4.60 -3.94 49.81
CA LEU A 59 3.30 -3.30 50.02
C LEU A 59 3.04 -2.73 51.44
N ASN A 60 2.54 -1.48 51.60
CA ASN A 60 1.29 -1.15 52.35
C ASN A 60 0.98 0.36 52.51
N LYS A 61 -0.29 0.71 52.22
CA LYS A 61 -1.23 1.64 52.91
C LYS A 61 -0.98 3.17 53.05
N GLN A 62 -1.78 3.92 52.26
CA GLN A 62 -2.61 5.15 52.49
C GLN A 62 -2.64 5.82 53.90
N PRO A 63 -2.94 7.15 54.03
CA PRO A 63 -4.22 7.78 53.58
C PRO A 63 -4.19 9.26 53.07
N SER A 64 -5.29 9.66 52.40
CA SER A 64 -5.63 11.00 51.84
C SER A 64 -5.83 12.13 52.89
N PRO A 65 -5.96 13.43 52.51
CA PRO A 65 -7.25 13.98 52.04
C PRO A 65 -7.19 15.09 50.94
N ASN A 66 -8.31 15.17 50.20
CA ASN A 66 -8.79 16.13 49.17
C ASN A 66 -8.69 17.63 49.56
N PRO A 67 -8.75 18.63 48.63
CA PRO A 67 -9.92 18.86 47.74
C PRO A 67 -9.71 19.47 46.33
N LEU A 68 -10.63 19.12 45.42
CA LEU A 68 -11.02 19.89 44.21
C LEU A 68 -11.71 21.21 44.63
N PRO A 69 -11.61 22.29 43.84
CA PRO A 69 -12.50 22.56 42.69
C PRO A 69 -11.73 23.21 41.51
N ASP A 70 -12.17 23.39 40.27
CA ASP A 70 -13.38 23.19 39.48
C ASP A 70 -12.92 23.14 38.01
N ALA A 71 -13.70 22.50 37.15
CA ALA A 71 -13.47 22.44 35.71
C ALA A 71 -13.47 23.85 35.05
N PRO A 72 -12.83 23.99 33.88
CA PRO A 72 -13.70 24.05 32.70
C PRO A 72 -13.17 23.25 31.50
N ALA A 73 -14.14 22.68 30.79
CA ALA A 73 -14.12 22.37 29.36
C ALA A 73 -13.02 21.41 28.88
N ALA A 74 -13.41 20.14 28.77
CA ALA A 74 -12.80 19.20 27.86
C ALA A 74 -12.70 19.83 26.46
N ALA A 75 -11.47 20.17 26.06
CA ALA A 75 -11.17 20.37 24.66
C ALA A 75 -11.44 19.04 23.96
N PRO A 76 -12.16 19.02 22.82
CA PRO A 76 -12.26 17.81 22.02
C PRO A 76 -10.85 17.39 21.64
N GLU A 77 -10.46 16.19 22.08
CA GLU A 77 -9.27 15.53 21.60
C GLU A 77 -9.27 15.59 20.06
N PRO A 78 -8.15 15.98 19.43
CA PRO A 78 -8.09 16.02 17.97
C PRO A 78 -8.43 14.63 17.44
N ALA A 79 -9.48 14.58 16.62
CA ALA A 79 -10.03 13.39 16.01
C ALA A 79 -8.95 12.39 15.61
N SER A 80 -9.02 11.21 16.21
CA SER A 80 -8.31 10.02 15.80
C SER A 80 -8.80 9.57 14.41
N ALA A 81 -8.19 10.07 13.33
CA ALA A 81 -8.49 9.58 11.99
C ALA A 81 -7.21 9.43 11.14
N PRO A 82 -6.71 8.19 11.04
CA PRO A 82 -6.44 7.59 9.73
C PRO A 82 -6.91 6.14 9.58
N THR A 83 -7.60 5.56 10.58
CA THR A 83 -7.92 4.12 10.63
C THR A 83 -9.19 3.72 9.85
N ASP A 84 -10.09 4.67 9.58
CA ASP A 84 -11.47 4.32 9.17
C ASP A 84 -11.68 4.12 7.66
N TRP A 85 -10.94 4.84 6.81
CA TRP A 85 -11.20 4.81 5.35
C TRP A 85 -11.00 3.42 4.73
N ARG A 86 -10.06 2.62 5.27
CA ARG A 86 -9.83 1.24 4.79
C ARG A 86 -11.00 0.33 5.11
N GLN A 87 -11.57 0.47 6.31
CA GLN A 87 -12.73 -0.31 6.74
C GLN A 87 -13.97 0.12 5.96
N ALA A 88 -14.20 1.42 5.79
CA ALA A 88 -15.28 1.94 4.96
C ALA A 88 -15.20 1.42 3.51
N CYS A 89 -14.03 1.48 2.87
CA CYS A 89 -13.81 0.95 1.53
C CYS A 89 -14.06 -0.57 1.45
N GLN A 90 -13.61 -1.32 2.45
CA GLN A 90 -13.82 -2.76 2.55
C GLN A 90 -15.32 -3.10 2.61
N THR A 91 -16.07 -2.41 3.46
CA THR A 91 -17.52 -2.58 3.62
C THR A 91 -18.26 -2.29 2.31
N LEU A 92 -17.99 -1.16 1.66
CA LEU A 92 -18.61 -0.79 0.38
C LEU A 92 -18.31 -1.81 -0.72
N ARG A 93 -17.07 -2.29 -0.80
CA ARG A 93 -16.67 -3.32 -1.77
C ARG A 93 -17.42 -4.63 -1.55
N ASP A 94 -17.56 -5.04 -0.29
CA ASP A 94 -18.24 -6.30 0.06
C ASP A 94 -19.76 -6.20 -0.18
N GLN A 95 -20.32 -4.98 -0.19
CA GLN A 95 -21.69 -4.68 -0.62
C GLN A 95 -21.86 -4.54 -2.14
N GLY A 96 -20.78 -4.66 -2.93
CA GLY A 96 -20.81 -4.49 -4.39
C GLY A 96 -20.83 -3.03 -4.86
N GLN A 97 -20.69 -2.06 -3.95
CA GLN A 97 -20.63 -0.62 -4.25
C GLN A 97 -19.20 -0.22 -4.65
N TYR A 98 -18.75 -0.69 -5.81
CA TYR A 98 -17.35 -0.54 -6.23
C TYR A 98 -16.96 0.90 -6.56
N GLU A 99 -17.87 1.69 -7.14
CA GLU A 99 -17.59 3.10 -7.46
C GLU A 99 -17.39 3.93 -6.19
N ASP A 100 -18.26 3.77 -5.19
CA ASP A 100 -18.15 4.45 -3.91
C ASP A 100 -16.90 3.99 -3.14
N ALA A 101 -16.62 2.68 -3.15
CA ALA A 101 -15.39 2.14 -2.55
C ALA A 101 -14.13 2.75 -3.17
N LEU A 102 -14.13 3.03 -4.48
CA LEU A 102 -13.03 3.71 -5.15
C LEU A 102 -12.93 5.17 -4.78
N ALA A 103 -14.05 5.89 -4.66
CA ALA A 103 -14.05 7.27 -4.23
C ALA A 103 -13.41 7.42 -2.83
N ILE A 104 -13.66 6.47 -1.91
CA ILE A 104 -13.00 6.45 -0.60
C ILE A 104 -11.48 6.22 -0.74
N CYS A 105 -11.02 5.33 -1.63
CA CYS A 105 -9.59 5.16 -1.87
C CYS A 105 -8.95 6.46 -2.35
N GLN A 106 -9.61 7.15 -3.29
CA GLN A 106 -9.09 8.38 -3.91
C GLN A 106 -8.81 9.50 -2.91
N GLN A 107 -9.54 9.56 -1.79
CA GLN A 107 -9.29 10.53 -0.72
C GLN A 107 -7.91 10.39 -0.08
N ALA A 108 -7.31 9.20 -0.14
CA ALA A 108 -5.98 8.91 0.41
C ALA A 108 -4.87 8.92 -0.65
N TRP A 109 -5.13 9.37 -1.88
CA TRP A 109 -4.09 9.58 -2.88
C TRP A 109 -3.14 10.71 -2.48
N PRO A 110 -1.85 10.65 -2.83
CA PRO A 110 -1.16 9.65 -3.66
C PRO A 110 -0.47 8.55 -2.83
N GLN A 111 -1.09 8.03 -1.77
CA GLN A 111 -0.47 6.96 -0.98
C GLN A 111 -0.50 5.63 -1.73
N TRP A 112 0.63 4.94 -1.79
CA TRP A 112 0.73 3.60 -2.41
C TRP A 112 -0.33 2.62 -1.89
N GLN A 113 -0.59 2.61 -0.57
CA GLN A 113 -1.59 1.71 0.02
C GLN A 113 -3.00 1.98 -0.52
N SER A 114 -3.34 3.23 -0.86
CA SER A 114 -4.63 3.54 -1.47
C SER A 114 -4.73 2.94 -2.88
N TYR A 115 -3.69 3.05 -3.70
CA TYR A 115 -3.66 2.41 -5.02
C TYR A 115 -3.77 0.87 -4.93
N ASP A 116 -3.07 0.24 -3.97
CA ASP A 116 -3.19 -1.20 -3.73
C ASP A 116 -4.62 -1.62 -3.37
N HIS A 117 -5.28 -0.86 -2.48
CA HIS A 117 -6.68 -1.10 -2.11
C HIS A 117 -7.64 -0.88 -3.29
N ALA A 118 -7.48 0.21 -4.05
CA ALA A 118 -8.26 0.49 -5.24
C ALA A 118 -8.13 -0.64 -6.28
N ALA A 119 -6.93 -1.17 -6.49
CA ALA A 119 -6.71 -2.31 -7.37
C ALA A 119 -7.45 -3.57 -6.91
N ARG A 120 -7.58 -3.81 -5.59
CA ARG A 120 -8.38 -4.93 -5.06
C ARG A 120 -9.88 -4.71 -5.28
N VAL A 121 -10.37 -3.48 -5.12
CA VAL A 121 -11.77 -3.11 -5.42
C VAL A 121 -12.08 -3.35 -6.89
N MET A 122 -11.24 -2.84 -7.80
CA MET A 122 -11.42 -3.04 -9.24
C MET A 122 -11.43 -4.52 -9.62
N ARG A 123 -10.54 -5.34 -9.05
CA ARG A 123 -10.57 -6.79 -9.29
C ARG A 123 -11.83 -7.47 -8.78
N ALA A 124 -12.40 -7.01 -7.67
CA ALA A 124 -13.69 -7.51 -7.20
C ALA A 124 -14.80 -7.16 -8.21
N ALA A 125 -14.79 -5.94 -8.74
CA ALA A 125 -15.71 -5.50 -9.77
C ALA A 125 -15.55 -6.27 -11.10
N ILE A 126 -14.32 -6.57 -11.53
CA ILE A 126 -14.04 -7.38 -12.73
C ILE A 126 -14.65 -8.77 -12.59
N ARG A 127 -14.57 -9.38 -11.40
CA ARG A 127 -15.15 -10.71 -11.13
C ARG A 127 -16.67 -10.70 -11.11
N SER A 128 -17.30 -9.65 -10.58
CA SER A 128 -18.76 -9.55 -10.53
C SER A 128 -19.40 -9.14 -11.86
N THR A 129 -18.62 -8.56 -12.77
CA THR A 129 -19.07 -8.14 -14.11
C THR A 129 -18.72 -9.13 -15.21
N SER A 130 -18.32 -10.37 -14.88
CA SER A 130 -17.90 -11.39 -15.86
C SER A 130 -18.95 -11.72 -16.93
N HIS A 131 -20.24 -11.52 -16.63
CA HIS A 131 -21.35 -11.75 -17.54
C HIS A 131 -21.67 -10.56 -18.46
N ASP A 132 -21.09 -9.39 -18.19
CA ASP A 132 -21.24 -8.18 -19.01
C ASP A 132 -19.87 -7.76 -19.56
N PRO A 133 -19.56 -8.10 -20.83
CA PRO A 133 -18.28 -7.80 -21.45
C PRO A 133 -17.92 -6.31 -21.41
N GLN A 134 -18.90 -5.40 -21.55
CA GLN A 134 -18.62 -3.96 -21.59
C GLN A 134 -18.21 -3.46 -20.22
N SER A 135 -18.95 -3.81 -19.16
CA SER A 135 -18.57 -3.45 -17.79
C SER A 135 -17.25 -4.10 -17.37
N HIS A 136 -17.04 -5.37 -17.75
CA HIS A 136 -15.79 -6.08 -17.48
C HIS A 136 -14.58 -5.38 -18.11
N GLN A 137 -14.67 -5.03 -19.40
CA GLN A 137 -13.64 -4.30 -20.13
C GLN A 137 -13.42 -2.89 -19.55
N ARG A 138 -14.48 -2.17 -19.18
CA ARG A 138 -14.39 -0.88 -18.49
C ARG A 138 -13.58 -0.98 -17.21
N TRP A 139 -13.82 -2.00 -16.39
CA TRP A 139 -13.09 -2.21 -15.15
C TRP A 139 -11.64 -2.64 -15.37
N LEU A 140 -11.37 -3.48 -16.37
CA LEU A 140 -10.01 -3.85 -16.76
C LEU A 140 -9.20 -2.63 -17.19
N LEU A 141 -9.78 -1.77 -18.04
CA LEU A 141 -9.11 -0.55 -18.49
C LEU A 141 -8.81 0.38 -17.31
N ARG A 142 -9.78 0.57 -16.39
CA ARG A 142 -9.56 1.37 -15.18
C ARG A 142 -8.46 0.79 -14.29
N LEU A 143 -8.38 -0.53 -14.15
CA LEU A 143 -7.32 -1.19 -13.39
C LEU A 143 -5.95 -0.94 -14.03
N TYR A 144 -5.87 -1.02 -15.36
CA TYR A 144 -4.66 -0.69 -16.10
C TYR A 144 -4.26 0.79 -15.90
N THR A 145 -5.18 1.73 -16.11
CA THR A 145 -4.91 3.17 -15.92
C THR A 145 -4.47 3.47 -14.48
N LEU A 146 -5.13 2.89 -13.47
CA LEU A 146 -4.72 3.02 -12.06
C LEU A 146 -3.29 2.52 -11.85
N ALA A 147 -2.93 1.38 -12.44
CA ALA A 147 -1.59 0.81 -12.33
C ALA A 147 -0.53 1.70 -13.00
N ALA A 148 -0.85 2.28 -14.16
CA ALA A 148 0.02 3.23 -14.86
C ALA A 148 0.18 4.54 -14.07
N GLN A 149 -0.88 5.08 -13.48
CA GLN A 149 -0.81 6.25 -12.59
C GLN A 149 0.06 5.99 -11.36
N ALA A 150 -0.09 4.82 -10.74
CA ALA A 150 0.75 4.44 -9.60
C ALA A 150 2.22 4.27 -10.02
N SER A 151 2.47 3.72 -11.21
CA SER A 151 3.80 3.59 -11.81
C SER A 151 4.45 4.96 -12.00
N PHE A 152 3.73 5.92 -12.58
CA PHE A 152 4.18 7.31 -12.74
C PHE A 152 4.66 7.93 -11.41
N LEU A 153 3.86 7.78 -10.35
CA LEU A 153 4.15 8.37 -9.03
C LEU A 153 5.18 7.62 -8.18
N HIS A 154 5.30 6.30 -8.33
CA HIS A 154 5.99 5.47 -7.34
C HIS A 154 7.13 4.60 -7.89
N ASP A 155 7.29 4.48 -9.20
CA ASP A 155 8.43 3.75 -9.75
C ASP A 155 9.72 4.50 -9.52
N LYS A 156 10.84 3.78 -9.47
CA LYS A 156 12.17 4.38 -9.38
C LYS A 156 12.82 4.21 -10.73
N VAL A 157 13.20 5.32 -11.33
CA VAL A 157 13.78 5.37 -12.68
C VAL A 157 15.12 6.07 -12.57
N ASP A 158 16.16 5.41 -13.04
CA ASP A 158 17.51 5.97 -13.06
C ASP A 158 17.54 7.23 -13.94
N GLY A 159 18.18 8.29 -13.44
CA GLY A 159 18.28 9.57 -14.14
C GLY A 159 17.09 10.53 -13.95
N LEU A 160 16.01 10.11 -13.26
CA LEU A 160 14.89 11.00 -12.92
C LEU A 160 14.84 11.33 -11.42
N PRO A 161 14.40 12.55 -11.04
CA PRO A 161 14.22 12.90 -9.63
C PRO A 161 13.21 11.98 -8.93
N ASP A 162 13.54 11.55 -7.71
CA ASP A 162 12.64 10.78 -6.82
C ASP A 162 12.29 11.61 -5.57
N PRO A 163 11.33 12.55 -5.67
CA PRO A 163 10.93 13.40 -4.56
C PRO A 163 10.33 12.60 -3.40
N THR A 164 10.44 13.16 -2.20
CA THR A 164 9.70 12.66 -1.03
C THR A 164 8.18 12.72 -1.28
N ARG A 165 7.42 11.87 -0.60
CA ARG A 165 5.95 11.82 -0.71
C ARG A 165 5.28 13.18 -0.47
N GLN A 166 5.76 13.94 0.50
CA GLN A 166 5.25 15.29 0.78
C GLN A 166 5.47 16.23 -0.40
N ARG A 167 6.62 16.15 -1.07
CA ARG A 167 6.86 16.97 -2.25
C ARG A 167 6.00 16.50 -3.42
N GLN A 168 5.80 15.19 -3.62
CA GLN A 168 4.92 14.66 -4.67
C GLN A 168 3.48 15.20 -4.59
N THR A 169 2.90 15.30 -3.38
CA THR A 169 1.56 15.88 -3.18
C THR A 169 1.44 17.34 -3.59
N HIS A 170 2.54 18.09 -3.59
CA HIS A 170 2.57 19.48 -4.06
C HIS A 170 2.82 19.57 -5.57
N LEU A 171 3.56 18.61 -6.14
CA LEU A 171 3.93 18.61 -7.56
C LEU A 171 2.80 18.12 -8.47
N PHE A 172 2.00 17.15 -8.01
CA PHE A 172 0.98 16.50 -8.83
C PHE A 172 -0.36 16.48 -8.11
N THR A 173 -1.37 17.07 -8.74
CA THR A 173 -2.76 16.95 -8.26
C THR A 173 -3.40 15.66 -8.81
N PRO A 174 -4.38 15.07 -8.10
CA PRO A 174 -5.14 13.92 -8.61
C PRO A 174 -5.72 14.15 -10.01
N GLN A 175 -6.19 15.37 -10.30
CA GLN A 175 -6.78 15.75 -11.58
C GLN A 175 -5.74 15.77 -12.70
N GLN A 176 -4.54 16.30 -12.44
CA GLN A 176 -3.44 16.27 -13.41
C GLN A 176 -3.07 14.83 -13.75
N ILE A 177 -2.93 13.97 -12.75
CA ILE A 177 -2.60 12.55 -12.94
C ILE A 177 -3.72 11.83 -13.70
N ALA A 178 -4.98 12.14 -13.42
CA ALA A 178 -6.13 11.58 -14.12
C ALA A 178 -6.21 12.01 -15.60
N SER A 179 -5.65 13.16 -15.95
CA SER A 179 -5.60 13.66 -17.33
C SER A 179 -4.45 13.12 -18.17
N LEU A 180 -3.48 12.43 -17.55
CA LEU A 180 -2.37 11.82 -18.28
C LEU A 180 -2.86 10.69 -19.18
N GLU A 181 -2.46 10.72 -20.44
CA GLU A 181 -2.73 9.65 -21.38
C GLU A 181 -1.86 8.44 -21.06
N MET A 182 -2.48 7.27 -20.87
CA MET A 182 -1.77 6.03 -20.54
C MET A 182 -1.88 5.02 -21.69
N PRO A 183 -1.26 5.23 -22.86
CA PRO A 183 -1.45 4.37 -24.02
C PRO A 183 -0.90 2.96 -23.79
N TRP A 184 -1.78 1.95 -23.90
CA TRP A 184 -1.43 0.53 -23.71
C TRP A 184 -0.23 0.11 -24.57
N ALA A 185 -0.23 0.47 -25.85
CA ALA A 185 0.80 0.07 -26.81
C ALA A 185 2.20 0.53 -26.40
N GLN A 186 2.34 1.67 -25.71
CA GLN A 186 3.63 2.30 -25.44
C GLN A 186 4.12 2.07 -24.00
N ILE A 187 3.21 1.95 -23.03
CA ILE A 187 3.56 1.68 -21.62
C ILE A 187 3.61 0.17 -21.37
N GLY A 188 2.63 -0.57 -21.91
CA GLY A 188 2.45 -2.00 -21.66
C GLY A 188 2.21 -2.30 -20.17
N TYR A 189 2.67 -3.46 -19.71
CA TYR A 189 2.31 -3.96 -18.37
C TYR A 189 3.46 -4.48 -17.51
N GLN A 190 4.68 -4.62 -18.06
CA GLN A 190 5.76 -5.32 -17.36
C GLN A 190 6.16 -4.60 -16.07
N ASP A 191 6.33 -3.28 -16.15
CA ASP A 191 6.71 -2.42 -15.03
C ASP A 191 5.53 -2.03 -14.12
N LEU A 192 4.30 -2.36 -14.53
CA LEU A 192 3.10 -2.04 -13.76
C LEU A 192 2.92 -3.01 -12.58
N ARG A 193 3.50 -2.63 -11.44
CA ARG A 193 3.57 -3.43 -10.20
C ARG A 193 2.20 -3.77 -9.59
N LEU A 194 1.18 -2.95 -9.86
CA LEU A 194 -0.17 -3.20 -9.39
C LEU A 194 -0.89 -4.26 -10.21
N LEU A 195 -0.43 -4.62 -11.41
CA LEU A 195 -1.08 -5.65 -12.24
C LEU A 195 -0.57 -7.05 -11.87
N THR A 196 -1.48 -7.97 -11.61
CA THR A 196 -1.17 -9.39 -11.40
C THR A 196 -1.00 -10.10 -12.74
N LYS A 197 -0.46 -11.33 -12.71
CA LYS A 197 -0.34 -12.18 -13.90
C LYS A 197 -1.70 -12.43 -14.59
N SER A 198 -2.77 -12.56 -13.82
CA SER A 198 -4.12 -12.75 -14.37
C SER A 198 -4.65 -11.48 -15.06
N ASP A 199 -4.42 -10.31 -14.44
CA ASP A 199 -4.83 -9.02 -15.02
C ASP A 199 -4.12 -8.79 -16.35
N ARG A 200 -2.80 -9.03 -16.38
CA ARG A 200 -1.96 -8.91 -17.59
C ARG A 200 -2.48 -9.80 -18.72
N LYS A 201 -2.77 -11.07 -18.42
CA LYS A 201 -3.32 -12.01 -19.40
C LYS A 201 -4.66 -11.52 -19.97
N GLN A 202 -5.56 -11.03 -19.13
CA GLN A 202 -6.86 -10.52 -19.57
C GLN A 202 -6.72 -9.27 -20.45
N LEU A 203 -5.83 -8.36 -20.07
CA LEU A 203 -5.54 -7.15 -20.85
C LEU A 203 -4.92 -7.50 -22.20
N THR A 204 -3.91 -8.36 -22.25
CA THR A 204 -3.31 -8.83 -23.51
C THR A 204 -4.34 -9.56 -24.39
N GLN A 205 -5.21 -10.38 -23.82
CA GLN A 205 -6.24 -11.08 -24.58
C GLN A 205 -7.24 -10.10 -25.23
N TRP A 206 -7.51 -8.96 -24.58
CA TRP A 206 -8.46 -7.98 -25.07
C TRP A 206 -7.83 -6.93 -25.99
N LEU A 207 -6.69 -6.36 -25.59
CA LEU A 207 -6.03 -5.23 -26.26
C LEU A 207 -4.88 -5.65 -27.19
N GLY A 208 -4.51 -6.94 -27.18
CA GLY A 208 -3.31 -7.43 -27.85
C GLY A 208 -2.04 -7.22 -27.03
N GLU A 209 -0.91 -7.73 -27.54
CA GLU A 209 0.40 -7.45 -26.96
C GLU A 209 0.80 -5.99 -27.24
N PRO A 210 1.34 -5.26 -26.25
CA PRO A 210 1.83 -3.92 -26.46
C PRO A 210 3.12 -3.94 -27.28
N GLU A 211 3.40 -2.84 -27.97
CA GLU A 211 4.60 -2.70 -28.81
C GLU A 211 5.86 -2.53 -27.95
N THR A 212 5.73 -1.84 -26.82
CA THR A 212 6.82 -1.59 -25.88
C THR A 212 6.38 -1.79 -24.43
N HIS A 213 7.38 -1.88 -23.54
CA HIS A 213 7.19 -1.97 -22.11
C HIS A 213 8.10 -0.97 -21.42
N GLN A 214 7.51 -0.09 -20.61
CA GLN A 214 8.25 0.88 -19.79
C GLN A 214 7.38 1.39 -18.63
N SER A 215 8.02 1.96 -17.61
CA SER A 215 7.31 2.70 -16.57
C SER A 215 6.56 3.90 -17.15
N ALA A 216 5.38 4.20 -16.60
CA ALA A 216 4.65 5.42 -16.97
C ALA A 216 5.46 6.70 -16.62
N ARG A 217 6.39 6.63 -15.66
CA ARG A 217 7.30 7.74 -15.36
C ARG A 217 8.29 8.02 -16.49
N ILE A 218 8.80 6.98 -17.16
CA ILE A 218 9.68 7.12 -18.32
C ILE A 218 8.88 7.70 -19.49
N PHE A 219 7.68 7.17 -19.73
CA PHE A 219 6.84 7.64 -20.82
C PHE A 219 6.48 9.14 -20.72
N HIS A 220 6.28 9.64 -19.49
CA HIS A 220 5.99 11.04 -19.21
C HIS A 220 7.18 11.79 -18.58
N ASP A 221 8.41 11.44 -18.97
CA ASP A 221 9.63 12.04 -18.41
C ASP A 221 9.66 13.57 -18.52
N LYS A 222 9.21 14.13 -19.64
CA LYS A 222 9.13 15.58 -19.89
C LYS A 222 8.17 16.25 -18.92
N GLN A 223 6.96 15.71 -18.76
CA GLN A 223 5.99 16.24 -17.80
C GLN A 223 6.53 16.12 -16.38
N TRP A 224 7.17 14.99 -16.05
CA TRP A 224 7.79 14.77 -14.76
C TRP A 224 8.85 15.83 -14.46
N LEU A 225 9.82 16.04 -15.35
CA LEU A 225 10.92 16.98 -15.19
C LEU A 225 10.45 18.44 -15.13
N THR A 226 9.43 18.80 -15.91
CA THR A 226 8.87 20.16 -15.92
C THR A 226 8.29 20.52 -14.55
N SER A 227 7.75 19.56 -13.80
CA SER A 227 7.25 19.79 -12.43
C SER A 227 8.36 20.12 -11.42
N PHE A 228 9.63 19.91 -11.73
CA PHE A 228 10.76 20.24 -10.84
C PHE A 228 11.50 21.52 -11.20
N SER A 229 11.14 22.15 -12.32
CA SER A 229 11.72 23.42 -12.78
C SER A 229 11.03 24.59 -12.08
#